data_AF-A0A180EW92-F1
#
_entry.id   AF-A0A180EW92-F1
#
_cell.length_a   1.000
_cell.length_b   1.000
_cell.length_c   1.000
_cell.angle_alpha   90.00
_cell.angle_beta   90.00
_cell.angle_gamma   90.00
#
_symmetry.space_group_name_H-M   'P 1'
#
loop_
_entity.id
_entity.type
_entity.pdbx_description
1 polymer ?
#
loop_
_entity_poly.entity_id
_entity_poly.type
_entity_poly.pdbx_seq_one_letter_code
_entity_poly.pdbx_strand_id
1 'polypeptide(L)'
;MDYKEQFIALGFSPKENTVYIYSKKYSHHGGYAIHVDFEKSIINYGSLIVSDSKTTQNFSQLENFVVLECVDRLLEKGYKPQDIILEKVYPSGHGHSGRLDILINKDGKAFLMIECKTWGSEFEKEFKKIRKDGGQLLTYFQNDTNADYLMLYASRLTSGGVKYCSEIIKIEDNYRTAGNVEDVFARWSKLTYSNGIFEDWVNAYEYQNKLLTKKDLIPLTEDDSGIIFHGFLSILRKHSVSDKPNAFNKIFNL
;
A
#
# COMPACT_ATOMS: atom_id res chain seq x y z
N MET A 1 -11.35 -2.46 -18.24
CA MET A 1 -11.46 -1.28 -17.35
C MET A 1 -10.66 -0.19 -18.03
N ASP A 2 -11.25 0.97 -18.30
CA ASP A 2 -10.53 2.06 -18.96
C ASP A 2 -9.56 2.67 -17.94
N TYR A 3 -8.25 2.46 -18.15
CA TYR A 3 -7.21 3.03 -17.31
C TYR A 3 -7.41 4.54 -17.12
N LYS A 4 -7.90 5.22 -18.17
CA LYS A 4 -8.12 6.67 -18.18
C LYS A 4 -9.04 7.14 -17.06
N GLU A 5 -10.11 6.39 -16.75
CA GLU A 5 -11.02 6.72 -15.64
C GLU A 5 -10.29 6.71 -14.30
N GLN A 6 -9.35 5.78 -14.10
CA GLN A 6 -8.59 5.66 -12.86
C GLN A 6 -7.65 6.84 -12.65
N PHE A 7 -6.94 7.26 -13.69
CA PHE A 7 -6.07 8.45 -13.61
C PHE A 7 -6.90 9.73 -13.41
N ILE A 8 -8.03 9.88 -14.10
CA ILE A 8 -8.92 11.04 -13.92
C ILE A 8 -9.46 11.08 -12.48
N ALA A 9 -9.84 9.92 -11.92
CA ALA A 9 -10.31 9.83 -10.53
C ALA A 9 -9.23 10.22 -9.49
N LEU A 10 -7.95 10.07 -9.84
CA LEU A 10 -6.82 10.57 -9.04
C LEU A 10 -6.55 12.07 -9.21
N GLY A 11 -7.25 12.75 -10.12
CA GLY A 11 -7.08 14.17 -10.39
C GLY A 11 -6.07 14.49 -11.51
N PHE A 12 -5.69 13.50 -12.33
CA PHE A 12 -4.93 13.78 -13.54
C PHE A 12 -5.81 14.47 -14.59
N SER A 13 -5.32 15.57 -15.15
CA SER A 13 -6.02 16.35 -16.19
C SER A 13 -5.20 16.42 -17.47
N PRO A 14 -5.82 16.63 -18.65
CA PRO A 14 -5.09 16.83 -19.89
C PRO A 14 -4.06 17.96 -19.75
N LYS A 15 -2.86 17.74 -20.26
CA LYS A 15 -1.83 18.77 -20.34
C LYS A 15 -2.10 19.67 -21.55
N GLU A 16 -2.00 20.98 -21.37
CA GLU A 16 -2.19 21.96 -22.44
C GLU A 16 -1.35 21.62 -23.68
N ASN A 17 -1.96 21.78 -24.85
CA ASN A 17 -1.33 21.51 -26.16
C ASN A 17 -0.88 20.06 -26.36
N THR A 18 -1.48 19.09 -25.66
CA THR A 18 -1.25 17.65 -25.86
C THR A 18 -2.57 16.89 -25.94
N VAL A 19 -2.59 15.78 -26.67
CA VAL A 19 -3.80 14.95 -26.86
C VAL A 19 -3.86 13.80 -25.86
N TYR A 20 -2.73 13.11 -25.67
CA TYR A 20 -2.65 11.87 -24.88
C TYR A 20 -1.92 12.01 -23.56
N ILE A 21 -1.40 13.20 -23.24
CA ILE A 21 -0.62 13.43 -22.02
C ILE A 21 -1.52 14.07 -20.97
N TYR A 22 -1.61 13.41 -19.83
CA TYR A 22 -2.27 13.92 -18.64
C TYR A 22 -1.23 14.21 -17.57
N SER A 23 -1.52 15.14 -16.68
CA SER A 23 -0.64 15.49 -15.57
C SER A 23 -1.42 15.81 -14.31
N LYS A 24 -0.82 15.53 -13.16
CA LYS A 24 -1.28 16.01 -11.86
C LYS A 24 -0.16 16.81 -11.21
N LYS A 25 -0.47 18.02 -10.74
CA LYS A 25 0.47 18.92 -10.06
C LYS A 25 0.24 18.85 -8.56
N TYR A 26 1.33 18.81 -7.79
CA TYR A 26 1.31 18.73 -6.34
C TYR A 26 1.74 20.08 -5.74
N SER A 27 0.78 20.77 -5.10
CA SER A 27 0.97 22.12 -4.55
C SER A 27 1.99 22.16 -3.41
N HIS A 28 2.05 21.12 -2.58
CA HIS A 28 3.02 20.96 -1.50
C HIS A 28 4.48 20.94 -1.99
N HIS A 29 4.71 20.69 -3.27
CA HIS A 29 6.04 20.48 -3.86
C HIS A 29 6.35 21.47 -4.98
N GLY A 30 5.93 22.73 -4.83
CA GLY A 30 6.26 23.80 -5.79
C GLY A 30 5.73 23.55 -7.20
N GLY A 31 4.63 22.81 -7.33
CA GLY A 31 4.05 22.46 -8.63
C GLY A 31 4.75 21.29 -9.33
N TYR A 32 5.50 20.47 -8.60
CA TYR A 32 5.97 19.16 -9.07
C TYR A 32 4.82 18.40 -9.75
N ALA A 33 5.11 17.66 -10.81
CA ALA A 33 4.07 16.99 -11.58
C ALA A 33 4.46 15.59 -12.04
N ILE A 34 3.53 14.65 -11.85
CA ILE A 34 3.57 13.35 -12.50
C ILE A 34 2.82 13.46 -13.83
N HIS A 35 3.34 12.82 -14.87
CA HIS A 35 2.74 12.79 -16.19
C HIS A 35 2.42 11.36 -16.61
N VAL A 36 1.36 11.22 -17.40
CA VAL A 36 0.87 9.93 -17.91
C VAL A 36 0.65 10.09 -19.39
N ASP A 37 1.31 9.26 -20.19
CA ASP A 37 1.18 9.22 -21.64
C ASP A 37 0.32 8.00 -22.01
N PHE A 38 -0.92 8.25 -22.40
CA PHE A 38 -1.87 7.18 -22.76
C PHE A 38 -1.57 6.52 -24.10
N GLU A 39 -0.91 7.21 -25.01
CA GLU A 39 -0.52 6.66 -26.31
C GLU A 39 0.61 5.64 -26.14
N LYS A 40 1.60 5.99 -25.31
CA LYS A 40 2.76 5.12 -25.04
C LYS A 40 2.57 4.18 -23.87
N SER A 41 1.47 4.35 -23.12
CA SER A 41 1.22 3.64 -21.87
C SER A 41 2.33 3.78 -20.84
N ILE A 42 2.83 5.02 -20.64
CA ILE A 42 3.98 5.35 -19.77
C ILE A 42 3.52 6.22 -18.60
N ILE A 43 4.06 5.92 -17.41
CA ILE A 43 3.98 6.78 -16.23
C ILE A 43 5.33 7.46 -16.05
N ASN A 44 5.37 8.79 -16.12
CA ASN A 44 6.57 9.58 -15.86
C ASN A 44 6.43 10.25 -14.49
N TYR A 45 7.16 9.71 -13.53
CA TYR A 45 7.15 10.18 -12.15
C TYR A 45 7.86 11.52 -11.94
N GLY A 46 8.47 12.13 -12.97
CA GLY A 46 9.26 13.36 -12.88
C GLY A 46 10.75 13.10 -12.67
N SER A 47 11.54 14.16 -12.44
CA SER A 47 13.00 14.08 -12.31
C SER A 47 13.51 13.99 -10.88
N LEU A 48 12.64 14.17 -9.88
CA LEU A 48 13.03 14.21 -8.48
C LEU A 48 12.86 12.86 -7.79
N ILE A 49 11.82 12.09 -8.17
CA ILE A 49 11.65 10.70 -7.74
C ILE A 49 12.70 9.85 -8.44
N VAL A 50 13.50 9.13 -7.65
CA VAL A 50 14.52 8.21 -8.16
C VAL A 50 13.85 6.85 -8.43
N SER A 51 14.33 6.13 -9.44
CA SER A 51 13.83 4.80 -9.79
C SER A 51 15.01 3.91 -10.15
N ASP A 52 15.30 2.89 -9.35
CA ASP A 52 16.43 1.98 -9.60
C ASP A 52 16.15 1.06 -10.82
N SER A 53 14.87 0.90 -11.18
CA SER A 53 14.36 0.19 -12.36
C SER A 53 13.11 0.91 -12.89
N LYS A 54 12.63 0.56 -14.09
CA LYS A 54 11.46 1.20 -14.74
C LYS A 54 10.33 0.21 -15.08
N THR A 55 10.27 -0.93 -14.41
CA THR A 55 9.26 -1.98 -14.71
C THR A 55 7.86 -1.60 -14.26
N THR A 56 7.73 -0.68 -13.30
CA THR A 56 6.45 -0.16 -12.78
C THR A 56 5.96 1.09 -13.51
N GLN A 57 6.73 1.63 -14.46
CA GLN A 57 6.45 2.90 -15.14
C GLN A 57 5.60 2.75 -16.42
N ASN A 58 4.67 1.80 -16.42
CA ASN A 58 3.83 1.47 -17.58
C ASN A 58 2.48 0.88 -17.14
N PHE A 59 1.56 0.64 -18.10
CA PHE A 59 0.20 0.14 -17.78
C PHE A 59 0.04 -1.38 -17.96
N SER A 60 1.14 -2.13 -18.07
CA SER A 60 1.08 -3.57 -18.37
C SER A 60 0.56 -4.42 -17.21
N GLN A 61 0.61 -3.89 -15.99
CA GLN A 61 0.19 -4.59 -14.77
C GLN A 61 -0.70 -3.69 -13.92
N LEU A 62 -1.76 -4.27 -13.35
CA LEU A 62 -2.66 -3.57 -12.43
C LEU A 62 -1.93 -3.06 -11.18
N GLU A 63 -0.88 -3.75 -10.75
CA GLU A 63 -0.06 -3.35 -9.60
C GLU A 63 0.66 -2.02 -9.84
N ASN A 64 1.02 -1.70 -11.09
CA ASN A 64 1.65 -0.42 -11.43
C ASN A 64 0.72 0.78 -11.14
N PHE A 65 -0.59 0.59 -11.27
CA PHE A 65 -1.56 1.61 -10.87
C PHE A 65 -1.60 1.78 -9.34
N VAL A 66 -1.48 0.68 -8.58
CA VAL A 66 -1.40 0.75 -7.11
C VAL A 66 -0.14 1.49 -6.66
N VAL A 67 1.00 1.23 -7.31
CA VAL A 67 2.26 1.97 -7.05
C VAL A 67 2.05 3.46 -7.31
N LEU A 68 1.49 3.83 -8.47
CA LEU A 68 1.21 5.23 -8.78
C LEU A 68 0.29 5.88 -7.75
N GLU A 69 -0.79 5.21 -7.37
CA GLU A 69 -1.75 5.75 -6.42
C GLU A 69 -1.15 5.88 -5.01
N CYS A 70 -0.25 4.98 -4.62
CA CYS A 70 0.52 5.11 -3.39
C CYS A 70 1.46 6.34 -3.43
N VAL A 71 2.16 6.54 -4.55
CA VAL A 71 3.02 7.73 -4.77
C VAL A 71 2.20 9.02 -4.76
N ASP A 72 1.04 9.03 -5.42
CA ASP A 72 0.10 10.15 -5.40
C ASP A 72 -0.26 10.53 -3.96
N ARG A 73 -0.65 9.54 -3.16
CA ARG A 73 -1.00 9.71 -1.74
C ARG A 73 0.17 10.22 -0.90
N LEU A 74 1.38 9.74 -1.13
CA LEU A 74 2.60 10.22 -0.48
C LEU A 74 2.86 11.70 -0.80
N LEU A 75 2.77 12.08 -2.08
CA LEU A 75 3.01 13.45 -2.51
C LEU A 75 1.96 14.43 -1.97
N GLU A 76 0.67 14.06 -2.04
CA GLU A 76 -0.43 14.83 -1.44
C GLU A 76 -0.26 14.99 0.08
N LYS A 77 0.25 13.96 0.76
CA LYS A 77 0.52 14.00 2.19
C LYS A 77 1.67 14.94 2.58
N GLY A 78 2.55 15.27 1.64
CA GLY A 78 3.69 16.15 1.84
C GLY A 78 5.05 15.43 1.92
N TYR A 79 5.13 14.14 1.56
CA TYR A 79 6.42 13.50 1.34
C TYR A 79 7.10 14.11 0.12
N LYS A 80 8.34 14.55 0.26
CA LYS A 80 9.10 15.21 -0.80
C LYS A 80 9.40 14.22 -1.92
N PRO A 81 9.26 14.61 -3.19
CA PRO A 81 9.61 13.77 -4.33
C PRO A 81 11.03 13.18 -4.25
N GLN A 82 12.00 13.95 -3.75
CA GLN A 82 13.41 13.55 -3.63
C GLN A 82 13.64 12.41 -2.64
N ASP A 83 12.71 12.22 -1.71
CA ASP A 83 12.79 11.21 -0.67
C ASP A 83 12.15 9.89 -1.13
N ILE A 84 11.50 9.86 -2.30
CA ILE A 84 10.84 8.68 -2.85
C ILE A 84 11.79 7.99 -3.84
N ILE A 85 12.05 6.70 -3.58
CA ILE A 85 12.80 5.81 -4.46
C ILE A 85 11.88 4.67 -4.88
N LEU A 86 11.63 4.56 -6.18
CA LEU A 86 10.86 3.47 -6.77
C LEU A 86 11.75 2.29 -7.12
N GLU A 87 11.18 1.09 -7.01
CA GLU A 87 11.81 -0.15 -7.43
C GLU A 87 13.19 -0.36 -6.80
N LYS A 88 13.36 0.02 -5.53
CA LYS A 88 14.64 -0.05 -4.81
C LYS A 88 15.22 -1.46 -4.88
N VAL A 89 16.40 -1.58 -5.48
CA VAL A 89 17.05 -2.88 -5.67
C VAL A 89 17.92 -3.19 -4.46
N TYR A 90 17.66 -4.35 -3.85
CA TYR A 90 18.53 -4.93 -2.82
C TYR A 90 19.34 -6.08 -3.42
N PRO A 91 20.69 -6.08 -3.26
CA PRO A 91 21.52 -7.17 -3.73
C PRO A 91 21.08 -8.49 -3.08
N SER A 92 21.02 -9.56 -3.86
CA SER A 92 20.81 -10.91 -3.34
C SER A 92 22.11 -11.70 -3.40
N GLY A 93 22.43 -12.41 -2.32
CA GLY A 93 23.58 -13.33 -2.28
C GLY A 93 23.42 -14.58 -3.17
N HIS A 94 22.23 -14.82 -3.74
CA HIS A 94 21.89 -16.05 -4.48
C HIS A 94 21.31 -15.82 -5.88
N GLY A 95 21.65 -14.70 -6.54
CA GLY A 95 21.50 -14.55 -8.00
C GLY A 95 20.23 -13.86 -8.51
N HIS A 96 19.24 -13.56 -7.67
CA HIS A 96 18.09 -12.72 -8.03
C HIS A 96 17.90 -11.61 -7.00
N SER A 97 18.16 -10.35 -7.39
CA SER A 97 17.96 -9.19 -6.52
C SER A 97 16.47 -8.99 -6.20
N GLY A 98 16.18 -8.68 -4.94
CA GLY A 98 14.85 -8.26 -4.53
C GLY A 98 14.61 -6.81 -4.93
N ARG A 99 13.36 -6.45 -5.19
CA ARG A 99 12.96 -5.11 -5.64
C ARG A 99 11.77 -4.65 -4.80
N LEU A 100 12.01 -3.69 -3.92
CA LEU A 100 10.97 -3.06 -3.13
C LEU A 100 10.27 -2.00 -3.98
N ASP A 101 8.93 -1.97 -3.98
CA ASP A 101 8.18 -1.07 -4.86
C ASP A 101 8.45 0.41 -4.55
N ILE A 102 8.39 0.80 -3.27
CA ILE A 102 8.62 2.18 -2.84
C ILE A 102 9.44 2.20 -1.55
N LEU A 103 10.52 2.96 -1.54
CA LEU A 103 11.28 3.33 -0.35
C LEU A 103 11.15 4.84 -0.11
N ILE A 104 10.80 5.22 1.11
CA ILE A 104 10.93 6.60 1.60
C ILE A 104 12.25 6.73 2.35
N ASN A 105 13.12 7.59 1.86
CA ASN A 105 14.41 7.91 2.47
C ASN A 105 14.31 9.28 3.17
N LYS A 106 14.43 9.30 4.49
CA LYS A 106 14.43 10.52 5.30
C LYS A 106 15.87 10.79 5.75
N ASP A 107 16.42 11.92 5.30
CA ASP A 107 17.76 12.38 5.68
C ASP A 107 18.87 11.33 5.49
N GLY A 108 18.82 10.59 4.39
CA GLY A 108 19.80 9.57 4.02
C GLY A 108 19.51 8.17 4.59
N LYS A 109 18.45 8.00 5.39
CA LYS A 109 18.09 6.71 6.02
C LYS A 109 16.74 6.22 5.53
N ALA A 110 16.60 4.91 5.36
CA ALA A 110 15.29 4.31 5.14
C ALA A 110 14.34 4.69 6.29
N PHE A 111 13.15 5.18 5.96
CA PHE A 111 12.10 5.54 6.90
C PHE A 111 10.90 4.61 6.77
N LEU A 112 10.36 4.47 5.55
CA LEU A 112 9.20 3.65 5.25
C LEU A 112 9.47 2.79 4.02
N MET A 113 9.30 1.48 4.15
CA MET A 113 9.36 0.52 3.03
C MET A 113 7.94 0.07 2.67
N ILE A 114 7.53 0.23 1.41
CA ILE A 114 6.18 -0.11 0.96
C ILE A 114 6.24 -1.16 -0.14
N GLU A 115 5.50 -2.24 0.07
CA GLU A 115 5.21 -3.27 -0.94
C GLU A 115 3.76 -3.08 -1.39
N CYS A 116 3.55 -2.87 -2.69
CA CYS A 116 2.24 -2.68 -3.27
C CYS A 116 1.69 -4.02 -3.79
N LYS A 117 0.39 -4.26 -3.60
CA LYS A 117 -0.32 -5.40 -4.19
C LYS A 117 -1.67 -4.95 -4.72
N THR A 118 -2.18 -5.67 -5.72
CA THR A 118 -3.57 -5.48 -6.16
C THR A 118 -4.54 -5.80 -5.02
N TRP A 119 -5.60 -4.98 -4.89
CA TRP A 119 -6.61 -5.16 -3.85
C TRP A 119 -7.27 -6.54 -3.92
N GLY A 120 -7.48 -7.16 -2.76
CA GLY A 120 -8.17 -8.44 -2.63
C GLY A 120 -7.18 -9.60 -2.53
N SER A 121 -7.26 -10.57 -3.45
CA SER A 121 -6.58 -11.85 -3.29
C SER A 121 -5.05 -11.75 -3.20
N GLU A 122 -4.40 -10.89 -4.00
CA GLU A 122 -2.94 -10.73 -3.94
C GLU A 122 -2.50 -10.06 -2.65
N PHE A 123 -3.20 -9.01 -2.21
CA PHE A 123 -2.96 -8.40 -0.90
C PHE A 123 -3.14 -9.41 0.25
N GLU A 124 -4.24 -10.16 0.27
CA GLU A 124 -4.50 -11.17 1.32
C GLU A 124 -3.47 -12.29 1.32
N LYS A 125 -3.03 -12.72 0.14
CA LYS A 125 -2.00 -13.75 -0.03
C LYS A 125 -0.66 -13.26 0.50
N GLU A 126 -0.26 -12.03 0.16
CA GLU A 126 0.99 -11.45 0.63
C GLU A 126 0.94 -11.20 2.15
N PHE A 127 -0.18 -10.70 2.66
CA PHE A 127 -0.37 -10.55 4.11
C PHE A 127 -0.27 -11.90 4.85
N LYS A 128 -0.86 -12.97 4.30
CA LYS A 128 -0.71 -14.33 4.85
C LYS A 128 0.75 -14.79 4.86
N LYS A 129 1.55 -14.46 3.85
CA LYS A 129 3.00 -14.76 3.85
C LYS A 129 3.73 -13.97 4.92
N ILE A 130 3.50 -12.66 5.01
CA ILE A 130 4.06 -11.80 6.07
C ILE A 130 3.75 -12.39 7.45
N ARG A 131 2.52 -12.84 7.69
CA ARG A 131 2.12 -13.48 8.95
C ARG A 131 2.75 -14.85 9.20
N LYS A 132 3.14 -15.56 8.13
CA LYS A 132 3.72 -16.90 8.19
C LYS A 132 5.23 -16.88 8.44
N ASP A 133 5.95 -16.02 7.73
CA ASP A 133 7.42 -16.03 7.71
C ASP A 133 8.05 -14.63 7.51
N GLY A 134 7.26 -13.56 7.52
CA GLY A 134 7.74 -12.18 7.35
C GLY A 134 7.72 -11.68 5.91
N GLY A 135 7.58 -12.58 4.93
CA GLY A 135 7.49 -12.23 3.52
C GLY A 135 8.66 -11.37 3.00
N GLN A 136 8.40 -10.66 1.91
CA GLN A 136 9.43 -9.82 1.28
C GLN A 136 9.81 -8.61 2.13
N LEU A 137 8.85 -8.01 2.86
CA LEU A 137 9.10 -6.82 3.67
C LEU A 137 10.16 -7.03 4.76
N LEU A 138 10.13 -8.14 5.50
CA LEU A 138 11.20 -8.42 6.48
C LEU A 138 12.53 -8.74 5.82
N THR A 139 12.51 -9.29 4.60
CA THR A 139 13.74 -9.49 3.82
C THR A 139 14.37 -8.16 3.43
N TYR A 140 13.58 -7.19 2.94
CA TYR A 140 14.08 -5.85 2.63
C TYR A 140 14.59 -5.13 3.87
N PHE A 141 13.86 -5.21 4.98
CA PHE A 141 14.30 -4.66 6.26
C PHE A 141 15.65 -5.24 6.72
N GLN A 142 15.88 -6.55 6.55
CA GLN A 142 17.18 -7.13 6.91
C GLN A 142 18.34 -6.62 6.04
N ASN A 143 18.06 -6.15 4.82
CA ASN A 143 19.08 -5.53 3.96
C ASN A 143 19.35 -4.06 4.33
N ASP A 144 18.35 -3.35 4.86
CA ASP A 144 18.50 -1.99 5.40
C ASP A 144 17.67 -1.83 6.67
N THR A 145 18.32 -2.07 7.80
CA THR A 145 17.68 -2.09 9.12
C THR A 145 17.38 -0.71 9.67
N ASN A 146 17.52 0.37 8.87
CA ASN A 146 17.20 1.74 9.31
C ASN A 146 15.70 2.06 9.25
N ALA A 147 14.91 1.35 8.45
CA ALA A 147 13.47 1.65 8.30
C ALA A 147 12.73 1.64 9.65
N ASP A 148 11.88 2.63 9.87
CA ASP A 148 11.04 2.74 11.05
C ASP A 148 9.70 2.01 10.86
N TYR A 149 9.25 1.93 9.61
CA TYR A 149 7.97 1.34 9.24
C TYR A 149 8.10 0.48 7.98
N LEU A 150 7.40 -0.64 7.96
CA LEU A 150 7.16 -1.45 6.76
C LEU A 150 5.66 -1.46 6.49
N MET A 151 5.25 -1.42 5.22
CA MET A 151 3.86 -1.33 4.85
C MET A 151 3.56 -2.26 3.68
N LEU A 152 2.57 -3.11 3.84
CA LEU A 152 1.86 -3.71 2.71
C LEU A 152 0.72 -2.76 2.32
N TYR A 153 0.62 -2.41 1.05
CA TYR A 153 -0.34 -1.41 0.55
C TYR A 153 -1.15 -1.96 -0.63
N ALA A 154 -2.44 -1.65 -0.67
CA ALA A 154 -3.27 -1.89 -1.84
C ALA A 154 -4.30 -0.79 -2.03
N SER A 155 -4.72 -0.58 -3.28
CA SER A 155 -5.80 0.33 -3.61
C SER A 155 -6.65 -0.16 -4.77
N ARG A 156 -7.85 0.40 -4.88
CA ARG A 156 -8.80 0.17 -5.98
C ARG A 156 -9.66 1.39 -6.23
N LEU A 157 -10.06 1.59 -7.48
CA LEU A 157 -11.12 2.53 -7.81
C LEU A 157 -12.49 1.90 -7.53
N THR A 158 -13.37 2.66 -6.86
CA THR A 158 -14.78 2.32 -6.65
C THR A 158 -15.68 3.46 -7.15
N SER A 159 -17.00 3.25 -7.17
CA SER A 159 -17.96 4.32 -7.51
C SER A 159 -17.87 5.53 -6.56
N GLY A 160 -17.44 5.31 -5.31
CA GLY A 160 -17.21 6.36 -4.31
C GLY A 160 -15.80 6.95 -4.35
N GLY A 161 -15.02 6.70 -5.40
CA GLY A 161 -13.63 7.13 -5.52
C GLY A 161 -12.63 6.04 -5.13
N VAL A 162 -11.37 6.45 -4.97
CA VAL A 162 -10.25 5.54 -4.67
C VAL A 162 -10.29 5.12 -3.21
N LYS A 163 -10.32 3.80 -2.97
CA LYS A 163 -10.16 3.20 -1.64
C LYS A 163 -8.78 2.57 -1.54
N TYR A 164 -8.16 2.67 -0.37
CA TYR A 164 -6.91 1.99 -0.05
C TYR A 164 -7.03 1.20 1.25
N CYS A 165 -6.17 0.20 1.41
CA CYS A 165 -5.95 -0.51 2.66
C CYS A 165 -4.44 -0.72 2.84
N SER A 166 -4.02 -0.85 4.10
CA SER A 166 -2.62 -1.09 4.42
C SER A 166 -2.47 -1.92 5.68
N GLU A 167 -1.33 -2.59 5.80
CA GLU A 167 -0.90 -3.28 7.02
C GLU A 167 0.52 -2.80 7.35
N ILE A 168 0.64 -2.04 8.43
CA ILE A 168 1.88 -1.37 8.84
C ILE A 168 2.53 -2.16 9.97
N ILE A 169 3.79 -2.52 9.80
CA ILE A 169 4.68 -3.05 10.84
C ILE A 169 5.52 -1.89 11.36
N LYS A 170 5.41 -1.60 12.65
CA LYS A 170 6.31 -0.67 13.34
C LYS A 170 7.57 -1.41 13.78
N ILE A 171 8.74 -0.91 13.41
CA ILE A 171 10.01 -1.50 13.79
C ILE A 171 10.39 -1.07 15.21
N GLU A 172 10.81 -2.03 16.03
CA GLU A 172 11.35 -1.83 17.37
C GLU A 172 12.87 -2.07 17.38
N ASP A 173 13.59 -1.47 18.33
CA ASP A 173 15.06 -1.52 18.36
C ASP A 173 15.62 -2.94 18.46
N ASN A 174 14.93 -3.84 19.18
CA ASN A 174 15.32 -5.24 19.28
C ASN A 174 15.25 -5.98 17.93
N TYR A 175 14.46 -5.51 16.95
CA TYR A 175 14.37 -6.10 15.62
C TYR A 175 15.61 -5.74 14.79
N ARG A 176 16.14 -4.53 14.94
CA ARG A 176 17.32 -4.04 14.20
C ARG A 176 18.61 -4.80 14.51
N THR A 177 18.66 -5.44 15.69
CA THR A 177 19.80 -6.25 16.13
C THR A 177 19.73 -7.72 15.68
N ALA A 178 18.67 -8.10 14.96
CA ALA A 178 18.49 -9.46 14.50
C ALA A 178 19.54 -9.84 13.44
N GLY A 179 20.06 -11.07 13.54
CA GLY A 179 21.09 -11.55 12.63
C GLY A 179 20.59 -11.95 11.24
N ASN A 180 19.29 -12.24 11.12
CA ASN A 180 18.65 -12.69 9.89
C ASN A 180 17.12 -12.47 9.94
N VAL A 181 16.44 -12.73 8.82
CA VAL A 181 14.98 -12.57 8.68
C VAL A 181 14.19 -13.45 9.66
N GLU A 182 14.65 -14.68 9.93
CA GLU A 182 13.99 -15.58 10.87
C GLU A 182 14.02 -15.03 12.31
N ASP A 183 15.14 -14.41 12.71
CA ASP A 183 15.31 -13.74 14.00
C ASP A 183 14.47 -12.46 14.08
N VAL A 184 14.43 -11.62 13.02
CA VAL A 184 13.50 -10.47 12.97
C VAL A 184 12.07 -10.95 13.14
N PHE A 185 11.69 -12.00 12.40
CA PHE A 185 10.37 -12.58 12.48
C PHE A 185 10.10 -13.08 13.90
N ALA A 186 10.99 -13.86 14.51
CA ALA A 186 10.79 -14.38 15.87
C ALA A 186 10.60 -13.29 16.93
N ARG A 187 11.27 -12.14 16.79
CA ARG A 187 11.17 -10.99 17.71
C ARG A 187 9.94 -10.12 17.49
N TRP A 188 9.46 -10.06 16.25
CA TRP A 188 8.29 -9.24 15.91
C TRP A 188 7.04 -9.76 16.63
N SER A 189 6.35 -8.85 17.33
CA SER A 189 5.11 -9.09 18.08
C SER A 189 3.94 -9.65 17.25
N LYS A 190 4.07 -9.69 15.92
CA LYS A 190 3.00 -9.98 14.96
C LYS A 190 1.87 -8.97 15.05
N LEU A 191 2.10 -7.76 15.54
CA LEU A 191 1.12 -6.70 15.45
C LEU A 191 1.31 -5.93 14.16
N THR A 192 0.19 -5.64 13.49
CA THR A 192 0.10 -4.73 12.35
C THR A 192 -0.98 -3.70 12.61
N TYR A 193 -0.87 -2.56 11.94
CA TYR A 193 -1.79 -1.44 12.08
C TYR A 193 -2.34 -1.05 10.71
N SER A 194 -3.65 -0.83 10.63
CA SER A 194 -4.32 -0.42 9.39
C SER A 194 -4.29 1.09 9.15
N ASN A 195 -3.82 1.85 10.13
CA ASN A 195 -3.69 3.30 10.09
C ASN A 195 -2.41 3.79 10.79
N GLY A 196 -2.07 5.04 10.54
CA GLY A 196 -1.02 5.79 11.22
C GLY A 196 -0.02 6.46 10.32
N ILE A 197 -0.25 6.53 9.00
CA ILE A 197 0.66 7.16 8.03
C ILE A 197 -0.07 8.18 7.15
N PHE A 198 -1.18 7.79 6.53
CA PHE A 198 -1.85 8.60 5.52
C PHE A 198 -2.99 9.45 6.08
N GLU A 199 -3.48 9.14 7.28
CA GLU A 199 -4.62 9.76 7.90
C GLU A 199 -4.37 11.23 8.23
N ASP A 200 -5.39 12.09 8.11
CA ASP A 200 -5.27 13.55 8.19
C ASP A 200 -4.64 14.07 9.47
N TRP A 201 -4.71 13.32 10.58
CA TRP A 201 -4.10 13.70 11.85
C TRP A 201 -2.60 13.36 11.97
N VAL A 202 -2.04 12.66 10.99
CA VAL A 202 -0.63 12.30 10.95
C VAL A 202 0.09 13.26 10.00
N ASN A 203 1.25 13.81 10.37
CA ASN A 203 2.05 14.59 9.42
C ASN A 203 2.93 13.67 8.56
N ALA A 204 3.41 14.15 7.41
CA ALA A 204 4.43 13.43 6.66
C ALA A 204 5.67 13.17 7.54
N TYR A 205 6.30 12.01 7.37
CA TYR A 205 7.47 11.56 8.14
C TYR A 205 7.24 11.39 9.64
N GLU A 206 5.98 11.21 10.04
CA GLU A 206 5.55 10.84 11.38
C GLU A 206 4.68 9.58 11.33
N TYR A 207 4.40 9.01 12.50
CA TYR A 207 3.46 7.92 12.66
C TYR A 207 2.60 8.13 13.88
N GLN A 208 1.28 7.99 13.72
CA GLN A 208 0.36 8.02 14.84
C GLN A 208 -0.87 7.16 14.56
N ASN A 209 -0.87 5.94 15.10
CA ASN A 209 -2.06 5.10 15.02
C ASN A 209 -3.13 5.55 16.03
N LYS A 210 -4.40 5.38 15.66
CA LYS A 210 -5.55 5.52 16.56
C LYS A 210 -6.36 4.25 16.53
N LEU A 211 -6.88 3.86 17.69
CA LEU A 211 -7.89 2.80 17.76
C LEU A 211 -9.14 3.28 17.05
N LEU A 212 -9.75 2.39 16.26
CA LEU A 212 -11.04 2.66 15.63
C LEU A 212 -12.08 2.88 16.72
N THR A 213 -12.76 4.02 16.65
CA THR A 213 -13.89 4.38 17.51
C THR A 213 -15.20 4.20 16.76
N LYS A 214 -16.34 4.26 17.47
CA LYS A 214 -17.67 4.21 16.83
C LYS A 214 -17.87 5.24 15.71
N LYS A 215 -17.17 6.38 15.79
CA LYS A 215 -17.26 7.45 14.78
C LYS A 215 -16.50 7.12 13.49
N ASP A 216 -15.54 6.21 13.58
CA ASP A 216 -14.69 5.79 12.45
C ASP A 216 -15.32 4.61 11.67
N LEU A 217 -16.45 4.08 12.13
CA LEU A 217 -17.18 3.02 11.45
C LEU A 217 -17.92 3.59 10.24
N ILE A 218 -17.72 2.97 9.09
CA ILE A 218 -18.48 3.27 7.87
C ILE A 218 -19.77 2.44 7.80
N PRO A 219 -20.86 2.98 7.24
CA PRO A 219 -22.06 2.20 6.96
C PRO A 219 -21.74 1.02 6.03
N LEU A 220 -22.32 -0.15 6.33
CA LEU A 220 -22.23 -1.32 5.45
C LEU A 220 -22.97 -1.04 4.14
N THR A 221 -22.31 -1.30 3.01
CA THR A 221 -22.97 -1.29 1.70
C THR A 221 -23.60 -2.67 1.38
N GLU A 222 -24.44 -2.75 0.36
CA GLU A 222 -25.00 -4.03 -0.10
C GLU A 222 -23.91 -5.02 -0.55
N ASP A 223 -22.89 -4.51 -1.25
CA ASP A 223 -21.72 -5.29 -1.67
C ASP A 223 -20.94 -5.85 -0.45
N ASP A 224 -20.72 -5.01 0.57
CA ASP A 224 -20.04 -5.43 1.81
C ASP A 224 -20.86 -6.50 2.55
N SER A 225 -22.20 -6.35 2.55
CA SER A 225 -23.12 -7.27 3.21
C SER A 225 -23.06 -8.66 2.59
N GLY A 226 -23.00 -8.77 1.26
CA GLY A 226 -22.86 -10.05 0.57
C GLY A 226 -21.55 -10.75 0.90
N ILE A 227 -20.43 -10.02 0.93
CA ILE A 227 -19.11 -10.56 1.27
C ILE A 227 -19.08 -11.06 2.72
N ILE A 228 -19.58 -10.24 3.66
CA ILE A 228 -19.66 -10.60 5.08
C ILE A 228 -20.54 -11.84 5.27
N PHE A 229 -21.70 -11.87 4.60
CA PHE A 229 -22.63 -13.01 4.63
C PHE A 229 -21.96 -14.31 4.18
N HIS A 230 -21.29 -14.31 3.04
CA HIS A 230 -20.61 -15.49 2.50
C HIS A 230 -19.40 -15.91 3.35
N GLY A 231 -18.69 -14.95 3.94
CA GLY A 231 -17.64 -15.20 4.91
C GLY A 231 -18.17 -15.94 6.14
N PHE A 232 -19.26 -15.44 6.72
CA PHE A 232 -19.92 -16.08 7.86
C PHE A 232 -20.41 -17.49 7.54
N LEU A 233 -21.09 -17.68 6.40
CA LEU A 233 -21.52 -19.01 5.98
C LEU A 233 -20.37 -20.01 5.84
N SER A 234 -19.21 -19.56 5.34
CA SER A 234 -18.02 -20.39 5.22
C SER A 234 -17.47 -20.81 6.57
N ILE A 235 -17.42 -19.89 7.54
CA ILE A 235 -17.00 -20.18 8.93
C ILE A 235 -17.97 -21.18 9.58
N LEU A 236 -19.28 -20.92 9.52
CA LEU A 236 -20.29 -21.80 10.10
C LEU A 236 -20.23 -23.22 9.50
N ARG A 237 -19.96 -23.33 8.20
CA ARG A 237 -19.78 -24.62 7.52
C ARG A 237 -18.50 -25.34 7.98
N LYS A 238 -17.39 -24.61 8.15
CA LYS A 238 -16.11 -25.17 8.63
C LYS A 238 -16.19 -25.70 10.06
N HIS A 239 -17.02 -25.09 10.90
CA HIS A 239 -17.19 -25.45 12.30
C HIS A 239 -18.46 -26.27 12.59
N SER A 240 -19.12 -26.80 11.55
CA SER A 240 -20.29 -27.67 11.68
C SER A 240 -21.43 -27.08 12.53
N VAL A 241 -21.60 -25.75 12.50
CA VAL A 241 -22.72 -25.10 13.20
C VAL A 241 -24.01 -25.43 12.46
N SER A 242 -24.91 -26.16 13.14
CA SER A 242 -26.16 -26.67 12.56
C SER A 242 -27.21 -25.58 12.40
N ASP A 243 -27.39 -24.74 13.42
CA ASP A 243 -28.40 -23.67 13.44
C ASP A 243 -27.85 -22.34 12.88
N LYS A 244 -27.55 -22.36 11.57
CA LYS A 244 -26.99 -21.21 10.85
C LYS A 244 -27.89 -19.97 10.87
N PRO A 245 -29.23 -20.08 10.69
CA PRO A 245 -30.12 -18.92 10.71
C PRO A 245 -30.12 -18.20 12.08
N ASN A 246 -30.15 -18.95 13.18
CA ASN A 246 -30.12 -18.37 14.53
C ASN A 246 -28.77 -17.74 14.86
N ALA A 247 -27.65 -18.39 14.48
CA ALA A 247 -26.32 -17.82 14.63
C ALA A 247 -26.19 -16.49 13.87
N PHE A 248 -26.80 -16.39 12.69
CA PHE A 248 -26.82 -15.18 11.89
C PHE A 248 -27.64 -14.06 12.55
N ASN A 249 -28.87 -14.36 12.97
CA ASN A 249 -29.76 -13.39 13.63
C ASN A 249 -29.15 -12.83 14.92
N LYS A 250 -28.41 -13.63 15.68
CA LYS A 250 -27.74 -13.16 16.90
C LYS A 250 -26.61 -12.19 16.63
N ILE A 251 -25.92 -12.28 15.48
CA ILE A 251 -24.77 -11.42 15.19
C ILE A 251 -25.18 -10.06 14.63
N PHE A 252 -26.20 -10.02 13.77
CA PHE A 252 -26.66 -8.78 13.15
C PHE A 252 -27.58 -7.93 14.03
N ASN A 253 -28.10 -8.50 15.13
CA ASN A 253 -28.97 -7.80 16.08
C ASN A 253 -28.30 -7.58 17.46
N LEU A 254 -26.96 -7.62 17.53
CA LEU A 254 -26.18 -7.21 18.72
C LEU A 254 -26.07 -5.67 18.78
#